data_AF-A0A6P3UWD8-F1
#
_entry.id   AF-A0A6P3UWD8-F1
#
_cell.length_a   1.000
_cell.length_b   1.000
_cell.length_c   1.000
_cell.angle_alpha   90.00
_cell.angle_beta   90.00
_cell.angle_gamma   90.00
#
_symmetry.space_group_name_H-M   'P 1'
#
loop_
_entity.id
_entity.type
_entity.pdbx_description
1 polymer ?
#
loop_
_entity_poly.entity_id
_entity_poly.type
_entity_poly.pdbx_seq_one_letter_code
_entity_poly.pdbx_strand_id
1 'polypeptide(L)'
;MWSRTRFLLLAWMISLLAGVRLSNGSQRPRLGGAVNIFSRYGYLSISMRVVPRNDTDTWIFREPTLDVFRNPTPITTKQRQQAAVFDGDFHMEFCDNVRQLLQAYFRDFTFERLERPWRAFSASWSKAAIARHLGINSSFITGEHCYVLVRVARFRENQKLAVTADSMILDEAVLRETENVTVGDTASVVRFIKHFGSHYIAAYVTGNSLYQVFVYTQQAYLRIKERLKTRGVADLSNIELSNYFSPWYAEHMGSIQAASGNRTVEAWAVERLRNQYYIFSYASLLKLHGDAMLLKQLDGLLENEALLQLQLKTLAPIFKDPQRREWFLEVIDNYFKLWEVNM
;
A
#
# COMPACT_ATOMS: atom_id res chain seq x y z
N MET A 1 15.18 -4.66 -59.91
CA MET A 1 15.80 -5.09 -58.63
C MET A 1 15.61 -4.09 -57.48
N TRP A 2 14.51 -3.31 -57.44
CA TRP A 2 14.37 -2.18 -56.50
C TRP A 2 13.19 -2.28 -55.51
N SER A 3 12.36 -3.34 -55.60
CA SER A 3 11.24 -3.53 -54.66
C SER A 3 11.63 -4.35 -53.43
N ARG A 4 12.51 -5.34 -53.56
CA ARG A 4 12.92 -6.22 -52.44
C ARG A 4 13.65 -5.49 -51.32
N THR A 5 14.48 -4.50 -51.65
CA THR A 5 15.19 -3.67 -50.66
C THR A 5 14.26 -2.73 -49.90
N ARG A 6 13.18 -2.23 -50.52
CA ARG A 6 12.18 -1.40 -49.83
C ARG A 6 11.34 -2.21 -48.83
N PHE A 7 10.97 -3.45 -49.17
CA PHE A 7 10.27 -4.33 -48.23
C PHE A 7 11.13 -4.74 -47.03
N LEU A 8 12.43 -4.97 -47.24
CA LEU A 8 13.37 -5.26 -46.15
C LEU A 8 13.58 -4.05 -45.24
N LEU A 9 13.70 -2.84 -45.79
CA LEU A 9 13.80 -1.60 -45.00
C LEU A 9 12.51 -1.29 -44.23
N LEU A 10 11.34 -1.54 -44.82
CA LEU A 10 10.06 -1.35 -44.13
C LEU A 10 9.88 -2.38 -43.01
N ALA A 11 10.23 -3.64 -43.25
CA ALA A 11 10.20 -4.70 -42.25
C ALA A 11 11.20 -4.44 -41.10
N TRP A 12 12.37 -3.87 -41.42
CA TRP A 12 13.37 -3.47 -40.41
C TRP A 12 12.91 -2.26 -39.60
N MET A 13 12.27 -1.27 -40.23
CA MET A 13 11.64 -0.15 -39.52
C MET A 13 10.45 -0.57 -38.65
N ILE A 14 9.63 -1.53 -39.11
CA ILE A 14 8.51 -2.08 -38.33
C ILE A 14 9.03 -2.95 -37.17
N SER A 15 10.15 -3.65 -37.33
CA SER A 15 10.78 -4.39 -36.23
C SER A 15 11.58 -3.51 -35.26
N LEU A 16 12.10 -2.36 -35.71
CA LEU A 16 12.63 -1.31 -34.80
C LEU A 16 11.50 -0.58 -34.06
N LEU A 17 10.36 -0.32 -34.69
CA LEU A 17 9.17 0.26 -34.05
C LEU A 17 8.47 -0.73 -33.11
N ALA A 18 8.49 -2.03 -33.41
CA ALA A 18 8.09 -3.10 -32.50
C ALA A 18 9.15 -3.41 -31.41
N GLY A 19 10.36 -2.88 -31.57
CA GLY A 19 11.46 -2.95 -30.61
C GLY A 19 11.32 -1.99 -29.43
N VAL A 20 10.41 -1.01 -29.52
CA VAL A 20 9.85 -0.39 -28.32
C VAL A 20 8.94 -1.44 -27.70
N ARG A 21 9.54 -2.35 -26.93
CA ARG A 21 8.83 -3.01 -25.85
C ARG A 21 8.33 -1.87 -24.97
N LEU A 22 7.10 -1.40 -25.21
CA LEU A 22 6.20 -1.09 -24.11
C LEU A 22 6.26 -2.35 -23.27
N SER A 23 7.13 -2.33 -22.25
CA SER A 23 7.12 -3.34 -21.22
C SER A 23 5.67 -3.34 -20.77
N ASN A 24 4.96 -4.44 -21.06
CA ASN A 24 3.69 -4.71 -20.42
C ASN A 24 4.04 -4.61 -18.95
N GLY A 25 3.68 -3.47 -18.33
CA GLY A 25 4.20 -3.08 -17.03
C GLY A 25 3.99 -4.29 -16.12
N SER A 26 5.07 -4.77 -15.52
CA SER A 26 4.95 -5.89 -14.59
C SER A 26 3.84 -5.49 -13.62
N GLN A 27 2.80 -6.32 -13.53
CA GLN A 27 1.63 -6.06 -12.66
C GLN A 27 1.99 -6.16 -11.17
N ARG A 28 3.26 -5.96 -10.85
CA ARG A 28 3.95 -6.07 -9.57
C ARG A 28 4.93 -4.90 -9.42
N PRO A 29 5.15 -4.42 -8.19
CA PRO A 29 6.10 -3.35 -7.94
C PRO A 29 7.52 -3.77 -8.35
N ARG A 30 8.29 -2.86 -8.95
CA ARG A 30 9.69 -3.10 -9.33
C ARG A 30 10.60 -2.29 -8.42
N LEU A 31 11.51 -2.97 -7.74
CA LEU A 31 12.47 -2.33 -6.84
C LEU A 31 13.39 -1.39 -7.63
N GLY A 32 13.55 -0.14 -7.18
CA GLY A 32 14.28 0.89 -7.93
C GLY A 32 13.52 1.47 -9.13
N GLY A 33 12.36 0.91 -9.49
CA GLY A 33 11.54 1.42 -10.58
C GLY A 33 10.99 2.80 -10.25
N ALA A 34 11.21 3.75 -11.14
CA ALA A 34 10.71 5.11 -11.02
C ALA A 34 9.24 5.21 -11.38
N VAL A 35 8.50 6.03 -10.64
CA VAL A 35 7.05 6.22 -10.73
C VAL A 35 6.76 7.72 -10.85
N ASN A 36 5.91 8.08 -11.80
CA ASN A 36 5.31 9.40 -11.85
C ASN A 36 4.05 9.42 -10.97
N ILE A 37 4.18 9.91 -9.73
CA ILE A 37 3.05 10.00 -8.80
C ILE A 37 2.07 11.14 -9.15
N PHE A 38 2.46 12.02 -10.07
CA PHE A 38 1.69 13.17 -10.54
C PHE A 38 1.10 12.92 -11.94
N SER A 39 1.02 11.66 -12.38
CA SER A 39 0.54 11.27 -13.70
C SER A 39 -0.86 11.80 -14.01
N ARG A 40 -1.67 12.05 -12.96
CA ARG A 40 -2.97 12.69 -13.07
C ARG A 40 -2.91 14.04 -12.35
N TYR A 41 -2.83 15.11 -13.13
CA TYR A 41 -2.74 16.49 -12.65
C TYR A 41 -3.74 16.76 -11.51
N GLY A 42 -3.23 17.00 -10.29
CA GLY A 42 -4.07 17.28 -9.12
C GLY A 42 -4.73 16.06 -8.48
N TYR A 43 -4.33 14.83 -8.81
CA TYR A 43 -4.82 13.62 -8.17
C TYR A 43 -3.73 12.55 -8.04
N LEU A 44 -3.40 12.16 -6.81
CA LEU A 44 -2.42 11.11 -6.51
C LEU A 44 -3.03 9.70 -6.72
N SER A 45 -3.45 9.36 -7.94
CA SER A 45 -3.99 8.04 -8.25
C SER A 45 -2.86 7.11 -8.66
N ILE A 46 -2.12 6.59 -7.68
CA ILE A 46 -1.33 5.39 -7.94
C ILE A 46 -2.27 4.20 -7.82
N SER A 47 -2.45 3.48 -8.92
CA SER A 47 -3.26 2.28 -8.99
C SER A 47 -2.50 1.12 -8.36
N MET A 48 -2.79 0.87 -7.09
CA MET A 48 -2.27 -0.26 -6.31
C MET A 48 -3.41 -1.04 -5.64
N ARG A 49 -3.20 -2.33 -5.42
CA ARG A 49 -4.15 -3.22 -4.75
C ARG A 49 -3.88 -3.25 -3.25
N VAL A 50 -4.45 -2.27 -2.57
CA VAL A 50 -4.31 -2.03 -1.12
C VAL A 50 -5.65 -2.13 -0.37
N VAL A 51 -6.75 -2.24 -1.11
CA VAL A 51 -8.12 -2.43 -0.62
C VAL A 51 -8.87 -3.36 -1.56
N PRO A 52 -9.93 -4.05 -1.07
CA PRO A 52 -10.82 -4.83 -1.91
C PRO A 52 -11.31 -4.02 -3.10
N ARG A 53 -11.16 -4.60 -4.30
CA ARG A 53 -11.74 -4.07 -5.54
C ARG A 53 -12.68 -5.10 -6.13
N ASN A 54 -13.71 -4.60 -6.81
CA ASN A 54 -14.64 -5.44 -7.57
C ASN A 54 -14.11 -5.67 -8.98
N ASP A 55 -12.89 -6.20 -9.09
CA ASP A 55 -12.25 -6.59 -10.34
C ASP A 55 -11.74 -8.03 -10.28
N THR A 56 -11.63 -8.70 -11.43
CA THR A 56 -11.18 -10.11 -11.54
C THR A 56 -9.69 -10.23 -11.83
N ASP A 57 -9.00 -9.10 -11.95
CA ASP A 57 -7.62 -9.08 -12.39
C ASP A 57 -6.67 -9.50 -11.25
N THR A 58 -5.41 -9.81 -11.53
CA THR A 58 -4.43 -10.28 -10.51
C THR A 58 -3.30 -9.29 -10.22
N TRP A 59 -3.44 -8.05 -10.70
CA TRP A 59 -2.41 -7.03 -10.55
C TRP A 59 -2.31 -6.50 -9.12
N ILE A 60 -1.09 -6.25 -8.67
CA ILE A 60 -0.78 -5.63 -7.38
C ILE A 60 -0.43 -4.15 -7.57
N PHE A 61 0.32 -3.84 -8.63
CA PHE A 61 0.78 -2.50 -8.94
C PHE A 61 0.62 -2.23 -10.43
N ARG A 62 -0.17 -1.22 -10.79
CA ARG A 62 -0.53 -0.89 -12.18
C ARG A 62 0.17 0.34 -12.73
N GLU A 63 0.76 1.17 -11.88
CA GLU A 63 1.41 2.37 -12.38
C GLU A 63 2.65 2.00 -13.21
N PRO A 64 2.84 2.65 -14.39
CA PRO A 64 4.03 2.46 -15.19
C PRO A 64 5.27 2.76 -14.35
N THR A 65 6.15 1.78 -14.24
CA THR A 65 7.49 1.95 -13.66
C THR A 65 8.51 2.12 -14.76
N LEU A 66 9.56 2.89 -14.53
CA LEU A 66 10.67 3.07 -15.46
C LEU A 66 12.01 2.71 -14.79
N ASP A 67 12.89 2.07 -15.53
CA ASP A 67 14.18 1.64 -15.02
C ASP A 67 15.17 2.81 -15.13
N VAL A 68 15.34 3.56 -14.03
CA VAL A 68 16.24 4.72 -13.98
C VAL A 68 17.62 4.40 -13.39
N PHE A 69 17.70 3.29 -12.66
CA PHE A 69 18.95 2.76 -12.08
C PHE A 69 19.36 1.49 -12.79
N ARG A 70 20.66 1.32 -13.02
CA ARG A 70 21.24 0.08 -13.54
C ARG A 70 21.40 -0.93 -12.41
N ASN A 71 20.77 -2.09 -12.57
CA ASN A 71 20.86 -3.24 -11.67
C ASN A 71 20.62 -2.90 -10.18
N PRO A 72 19.44 -2.36 -9.81
CA PRO A 72 19.10 -2.12 -8.41
C PRO A 72 19.18 -3.42 -7.61
N THR A 73 20.05 -3.48 -6.61
CA THR A 73 20.24 -4.67 -5.78
C THR A 73 19.39 -4.61 -4.51
N PRO A 74 18.65 -5.69 -4.18
CA PRO A 74 17.95 -5.78 -2.90
C PRO A 74 18.94 -6.07 -1.76
N ILE A 75 18.56 -5.69 -0.54
CA ILE A 75 19.22 -6.19 0.67
C ILE A 75 19.05 -7.70 0.70
N THR A 76 20.17 -8.43 0.74
CA THR A 76 20.15 -9.87 0.98
C THR A 76 19.81 -10.12 2.45
N THR A 77 18.53 -10.10 2.81
CA THR A 77 18.10 -10.63 4.11
C THR A 77 18.30 -12.13 4.10
N LYS A 78 19.41 -12.61 4.68
CA LYS A 78 19.54 -14.00 5.12
C LYS A 78 18.55 -14.23 6.26
N GLN A 79 17.25 -14.32 5.98
CA GLN A 79 16.31 -14.82 6.97
C GLN A 79 16.44 -16.34 7.02
N ARG A 80 17.22 -16.81 7.98
CA ARG A 80 16.95 -18.09 8.67
C ARG A 80 15.50 -18.02 9.14
N GLN A 81 14.57 -18.58 8.38
CA GLN A 81 13.30 -19.00 8.95
C GLN A 81 13.62 -20.24 9.79
N GLN A 82 13.77 -20.07 11.10
CA GLN A 82 13.23 -21.09 12.00
C GLN A 82 11.77 -21.27 11.59
N ALA A 83 11.29 -22.52 11.55
CA ALA A 83 9.97 -22.89 11.05
C ALA A 83 8.84 -22.19 11.84
N ALA A 84 8.55 -20.93 11.52
CA ALA A 84 7.45 -20.18 12.07
C ALA A 84 6.16 -20.69 11.40
N VAL A 85 5.14 -20.95 12.22
CA VAL A 85 3.83 -21.45 11.75
C VAL A 85 3.12 -20.42 10.86
N PHE A 86 3.44 -19.14 11.03
CA PHE A 86 2.93 -18.03 10.26
C PHE A 86 4.02 -16.95 10.20
N ASP A 87 4.42 -16.52 9.01
CA ASP A 87 5.45 -15.49 8.81
C ASP A 87 4.78 -14.18 8.34
N GLY A 88 4.33 -13.42 9.33
CA GLY A 88 3.48 -12.26 9.12
C GLY A 88 3.28 -11.47 10.40
N ASP A 89 2.36 -10.50 10.37
CA ASP A 89 2.06 -9.63 11.49
C ASP A 89 0.62 -9.75 11.97
N PHE A 90 0.43 -9.47 13.26
CA PHE A 90 -0.87 -9.25 13.87
C PHE A 90 -0.83 -7.88 14.54
N HIS A 91 -1.70 -6.97 14.09
CA HIS A 91 -1.77 -5.61 14.60
C HIS A 91 -3.18 -5.26 15.07
N MET A 92 -3.22 -4.50 16.17
CA MET A 92 -4.44 -3.93 16.73
C MET A 92 -4.21 -2.44 16.97
N GLU A 93 -5.00 -1.59 16.34
CA GLU A 93 -4.80 -0.15 16.32
C GLU A 93 -6.06 0.58 16.82
N PHE A 94 -5.90 1.34 17.90
CA PHE A 94 -6.95 2.15 18.53
C PHE A 94 -7.00 3.53 17.87
N CYS A 95 -8.15 3.86 17.29
CA CYS A 95 -8.35 5.06 16.49
C CYS A 95 -9.50 5.89 17.08
N ASP A 96 -9.21 7.11 17.52
CA ASP A 96 -10.19 7.97 18.19
C ASP A 96 -11.25 8.52 17.21
N ASN A 97 -11.00 8.48 15.91
CA ASN A 97 -11.91 8.92 14.85
C ASN A 97 -11.56 8.29 13.48
N VAL A 98 -12.39 8.52 12.46
CA VAL A 98 -12.20 7.99 11.09
C VAL A 98 -10.86 8.41 10.46
N ARG A 99 -10.37 9.62 10.75
CA ARG A 99 -9.08 10.08 10.23
C ARG A 99 -7.95 9.20 10.76
N GLN A 100 -7.93 8.95 12.07
CA GLN A 100 -6.95 8.04 12.67
C GLN A 100 -7.10 6.61 12.14
N LEU A 101 -8.32 6.16 11.85
CA LEU A 101 -8.57 4.84 11.25
C LEU A 101 -7.97 4.71 9.84
N LEU A 102 -8.11 5.74 9.00
CA LEU A 102 -7.47 5.76 7.68
C LEU A 102 -5.95 5.87 7.77
N GLN A 103 -5.44 6.64 8.73
CA GLN A 103 -4.01 6.71 9.04
C GLN A 103 -3.45 5.35 9.47
N ALA A 104 -4.18 4.64 10.34
CA ALA A 104 -3.85 3.30 10.79
C ALA A 104 -3.79 2.30 9.63
N TYR A 105 -4.83 2.28 8.79
CA TYR A 105 -4.92 1.38 7.65
C TYR A 105 -3.76 1.56 6.65
N PHE A 106 -3.38 2.80 6.37
CA PHE A 106 -2.33 3.14 5.40
C PHE A 106 -0.97 3.46 6.03
N ARG A 107 -0.75 3.09 7.29
CA ARG A 107 0.46 3.45 8.05
C ARG A 107 1.76 3.07 7.34
N ASP A 108 1.78 1.89 6.72
CA ASP A 108 2.97 1.31 6.09
C ASP A 108 3.18 1.76 4.63
N PHE A 109 2.43 2.77 4.19
CA PHE A 109 2.56 3.40 2.88
C PHE A 109 3.15 4.80 3.04
N THR A 110 4.36 4.99 2.50
CA THR A 110 5.12 6.23 2.66
C THR A 110 5.57 6.78 1.32
N PHE A 111 5.44 8.10 1.20
CA PHE A 111 5.79 8.87 0.01
C PHE A 111 6.65 10.02 0.53
N GLU A 112 7.93 10.05 0.15
CA GLU A 112 8.82 11.12 0.58
C GLU A 112 8.24 12.49 0.17
N ARG A 113 8.34 13.48 1.08
CA ARG A 113 7.75 14.82 0.96
C ARG A 113 6.23 14.92 1.08
N LEU A 114 5.49 13.81 1.19
CA LEU A 114 4.06 13.84 1.44
C LEU A 114 3.76 13.70 2.93
N GLU A 115 3.15 14.71 3.55
CA GLU A 115 2.89 14.71 5.00
C GLU A 115 1.81 13.70 5.41
N ARG A 116 0.80 13.50 4.55
CA ARG A 116 -0.37 12.65 4.84
C ARG A 116 -0.55 11.56 3.77
N PRO A 117 0.31 10.52 3.74
CA PRO A 117 0.26 9.47 2.73
C PRO A 117 -1.10 8.79 2.55
N TRP A 118 -1.81 8.56 3.65
CA TRP A 118 -3.15 7.95 3.65
C TRP A 118 -4.19 8.74 2.82
N ARG A 119 -4.02 10.06 2.66
CA ARG A 119 -4.89 10.89 1.82
C ARG A 119 -4.73 10.57 0.34
N ALA A 120 -3.55 10.11 -0.10
CA ALA A 120 -3.34 9.72 -1.50
C ALA A 120 -4.34 8.64 -1.95
N PHE A 121 -4.73 7.77 -1.02
CA PHE A 121 -5.66 6.68 -1.27
C PHE A 121 -7.11 7.08 -1.04
N SER A 122 -7.37 7.82 0.03
CA SER A 122 -8.71 7.95 0.59
C SER A 122 -9.34 9.33 0.44
N ALA A 123 -8.62 10.36 0.01
CA ALA A 123 -9.15 11.72 0.01
C ALA A 123 -10.35 11.91 -0.94
N SER A 124 -10.47 11.10 -1.99
CA SER A 124 -11.61 11.12 -2.91
C SER A 124 -12.74 10.18 -2.51
N TRP A 125 -12.55 9.35 -1.48
CA TRP A 125 -13.55 8.37 -1.11
C TRP A 125 -14.74 9.07 -0.48
N SER A 126 -15.92 8.80 -1.01
CA SER A 126 -17.16 9.14 -0.33
C SER A 126 -17.28 8.36 0.98
N LYS A 127 -18.11 8.84 1.91
CA LYS A 127 -18.41 8.12 3.17
C LYS A 127 -18.85 6.68 2.92
N ALA A 128 -19.66 6.45 1.88
CA ALA A 128 -20.09 5.12 1.48
C ALA A 128 -18.92 4.24 0.96
N ALA A 129 -17.93 4.84 0.28
CA ALA A 129 -16.74 4.13 -0.15
C ALA A 129 -15.84 3.76 1.03
N ILE A 130 -15.63 4.69 1.98
CA ILE A 130 -14.89 4.41 3.23
C ILE A 130 -15.55 3.25 3.97
N ALA A 131 -16.87 3.34 4.20
CA ALA A 131 -17.66 2.30 4.86
C ALA A 131 -17.46 0.92 4.22
N ARG A 132 -17.59 0.85 2.89
CA ARG A 132 -17.42 -0.38 2.11
C ARG A 132 -16.01 -0.94 2.23
N HIS A 133 -14.97 -0.12 2.05
CA HIS A 133 -13.59 -0.58 2.12
C HIS A 133 -13.21 -1.04 3.53
N LEU A 134 -13.80 -0.46 4.57
CA LEU A 134 -13.53 -0.82 5.97
C LEU A 134 -14.48 -1.89 6.53
N GLY A 135 -15.42 -2.37 5.73
CA GLY A 135 -16.38 -3.40 6.12
C GLY A 135 -17.40 -2.96 7.17
N ILE A 136 -17.65 -1.66 7.33
CA ILE A 136 -18.60 -1.13 8.34
C ILE A 136 -19.81 -0.44 7.70
N ASN A 137 -20.90 -0.28 8.44
CA ASN A 137 -22.05 0.49 7.96
C ASN A 137 -21.69 1.98 7.83
N SER A 138 -22.17 2.61 6.75
CA SER A 138 -22.01 4.05 6.50
C SER A 138 -22.49 4.97 7.62
N SER A 139 -23.45 4.53 8.45
CA SER A 139 -23.91 5.27 9.63
C SER A 139 -22.77 5.50 10.63
N PHE A 140 -21.84 4.55 10.73
CA PHE A 140 -20.67 4.61 11.63
C PHE A 140 -19.48 5.34 11.02
N ILE A 141 -19.60 5.97 9.86
CA ILE A 141 -18.56 6.88 9.33
C ILE A 141 -18.79 8.32 9.82
N THR A 142 -20.00 8.61 10.30
CA THR A 142 -20.41 9.93 10.80
C THR A 142 -20.72 9.86 12.28
N GLY A 143 -20.45 10.93 13.01
CA GLY A 143 -20.69 11.00 14.45
C GLY A 143 -19.42 10.75 15.28
N GLU A 144 -19.62 10.67 16.58
CA GLU A 144 -18.56 10.54 17.58
C GLU A 144 -18.31 9.08 17.95
N HIS A 145 -17.87 8.30 16.97
CA HIS A 145 -17.46 6.91 17.18
C HIS A 145 -15.95 6.77 17.24
N CYS A 146 -15.49 5.81 18.04
CA CYS A 146 -14.11 5.36 18.07
C CYS A 146 -13.99 3.97 17.44
N TYR A 147 -12.81 3.65 16.93
CA TYR A 147 -12.59 2.45 16.12
C TYR A 147 -11.40 1.66 16.62
N VAL A 148 -11.45 0.34 16.46
CA VAL A 148 -10.28 -0.51 16.57
C VAL A 148 -10.11 -1.28 15.26
N LEU A 149 -8.98 -1.10 14.60
CA LEU A 149 -8.58 -1.87 13.42
C LEU A 149 -7.78 -3.08 13.88
N VAL A 150 -8.27 -4.28 13.58
CA VAL A 150 -7.52 -5.53 13.76
C VAL A 150 -7.11 -6.03 12.38
N ARG A 151 -5.83 -6.37 12.21
CA ARG A 151 -5.24 -6.81 10.94
C ARG A 151 -4.30 -7.98 11.17
N VAL A 152 -4.40 -8.98 10.30
CA VAL A 152 -3.49 -10.14 10.24
C VAL A 152 -2.97 -10.23 8.82
N ALA A 153 -1.67 -10.01 8.61
CA ALA A 153 -1.08 -10.05 7.27
C ALA A 153 -0.06 -11.17 7.14
N ARG A 154 -0.06 -11.82 5.98
CA ARG A 154 0.97 -12.78 5.57
C ARG A 154 1.85 -12.13 4.51
N PHE A 155 3.13 -11.96 4.81
CA PHE A 155 4.10 -11.41 3.85
C PHE A 155 4.57 -12.52 2.90
N ARG A 156 4.65 -12.24 1.60
CA ARG A 156 5.13 -13.22 0.60
C ARG A 156 6.42 -12.78 -0.04
N GLU A 157 6.55 -11.49 -0.33
CA GLU A 157 7.78 -10.89 -0.84
C GLU A 157 8.08 -9.64 -0.03
N ASN A 158 9.33 -9.51 0.42
CA ASN A 158 9.84 -8.33 1.11
C ASN A 158 11.10 -7.88 0.37
N GLN A 159 11.05 -6.69 -0.21
CA GLN A 159 12.10 -6.14 -1.06
C GLN A 159 12.46 -4.74 -0.59
N LYS A 160 13.75 -4.48 -0.43
CA LYS A 160 14.29 -3.17 -0.03
C LYS A 160 15.64 -2.96 -0.69
N LEU A 161 15.90 -1.76 -1.21
CA LEU A 161 17.18 -1.43 -1.85
C LEU A 161 18.33 -1.47 -0.84
N ALA A 162 19.45 -2.07 -1.25
CA ALA A 162 20.65 -2.19 -0.43
C ALA A 162 21.39 -0.87 -0.21
N VAL A 163 21.31 0.01 -1.20
CA VAL A 163 21.95 1.32 -1.19
C VAL A 163 20.91 2.40 -1.42
N THR A 164 21.29 3.65 -1.18
CA THR A 164 20.50 4.84 -1.50
C THR A 164 20.75 5.28 -2.94
N ALA A 165 19.81 6.05 -3.51
CA ALA A 165 19.85 6.45 -4.93
C ALA A 165 21.08 7.28 -5.32
N ASP A 166 21.71 7.98 -4.38
CA ASP A 166 22.96 8.72 -4.59
C ASP A 166 24.15 7.83 -4.98
N SER A 167 24.15 6.59 -4.48
CA SER A 167 25.18 5.56 -4.70
C SER A 167 24.85 4.60 -5.85
N MET A 168 23.65 4.70 -6.43
CA MET A 168 23.24 3.87 -7.56
C MET A 168 23.76 4.42 -8.88
N ILE A 169 24.05 3.50 -9.81
CA ILE A 169 24.43 3.86 -11.17
C ILE A 169 23.16 4.20 -11.94
N LEU A 170 23.09 5.41 -12.48
CA LEU A 170 21.97 5.84 -13.32
C LEU A 170 22.09 5.27 -14.72
N ASP A 171 20.95 5.07 -15.38
CA ASP A 171 20.97 4.89 -16.82
C ASP A 171 21.48 6.16 -17.54
N GLU A 172 22.25 5.97 -18.62
CA GLU A 172 22.87 7.07 -19.35
C GLU A 172 21.86 8.05 -19.95
N ALA A 173 20.71 7.57 -20.42
CA ALA A 173 19.66 8.43 -20.95
C ALA A 173 19.08 9.33 -19.84
N VAL A 174 18.87 8.75 -18.65
CA VAL A 174 18.38 9.50 -17.49
C VAL A 174 19.39 10.54 -17.04
N LEU A 175 20.67 10.15 -16.94
CA LEU A 175 21.75 11.05 -16.54
C LEU A 175 21.80 12.30 -17.42
N ARG A 176 21.76 12.15 -18.74
CA ARG A 176 21.73 13.28 -19.68
C ARG A 176 20.53 14.20 -19.46
N GLU A 177 19.36 13.62 -19.19
CA GLU A 177 18.14 14.39 -18.96
C GLU A 177 18.13 15.12 -17.61
N THR A 178 18.94 14.70 -16.63
CA THR A 178 19.11 15.48 -15.40
C THR A 178 19.81 16.81 -15.65
N GLU A 179 20.70 16.88 -16.66
CA GLU A 179 21.42 18.10 -17.03
C GLU A 179 20.51 19.11 -17.76
N ASN A 180 19.45 18.61 -18.40
CA ASN A 180 18.44 19.42 -19.10
C ASN A 180 17.44 20.11 -18.15
N VAL A 181 17.44 19.76 -16.86
CA VAL A 181 16.64 20.47 -15.86
C VAL A 181 17.30 21.81 -15.55
N THR A 182 16.56 22.89 -15.79
CA THR A 182 17.03 24.27 -15.65
C THR A 182 16.43 24.89 -14.39
N VAL A 183 17.29 25.44 -13.52
CA VAL A 183 16.87 26.15 -12.30
C VAL A 183 16.01 27.36 -12.69
N GLY A 184 14.86 27.51 -12.04
CA GLY A 184 13.87 28.55 -12.36
C GLY A 184 12.88 28.18 -13.48
N ASP A 185 13.12 27.12 -14.26
CA ASP A 185 12.15 26.61 -15.26
C ASP A 185 11.36 25.42 -14.70
N THR A 186 10.15 25.68 -14.21
CA THR A 186 9.24 24.62 -13.74
C THR A 186 8.86 23.65 -14.85
N ALA A 187 8.76 24.10 -16.10
CA ALA A 187 8.39 23.24 -17.21
C ALA A 187 9.47 22.18 -17.51
N SER A 188 10.75 22.50 -17.27
CA SER A 188 11.84 21.50 -17.36
C SER A 188 11.67 20.35 -16.37
N VAL A 189 11.31 20.65 -15.12
CA VAL A 189 11.05 19.65 -14.08
C VAL A 189 9.81 18.81 -14.43
N VAL A 190 8.73 19.45 -14.87
CA VAL A 190 7.50 18.74 -15.27
C VAL A 190 7.75 17.81 -16.46
N ARG A 191 8.56 18.24 -17.44
CA ARG A 191 8.99 17.37 -18.55
C ARG A 191 9.79 16.19 -18.02
N PHE A 192 10.75 16.41 -17.11
CA PHE A 192 11.51 15.32 -16.51
C PHE A 192 10.59 14.31 -15.80
N ILE A 193 9.69 14.78 -14.94
CA ILE A 193 8.74 13.94 -14.18
C ILE A 193 7.83 13.14 -15.11
N LYS A 194 7.39 13.73 -16.21
CA LYS A 194 6.55 13.04 -17.20
C LYS A 194 7.29 11.88 -17.87
N HIS A 195 8.58 12.03 -18.14
CA HIS A 195 9.38 11.03 -18.86
C HIS A 195 10.02 9.98 -17.95
N PHE A 196 10.39 10.34 -16.71
CA PHE A 196 11.17 9.45 -15.83
C PHE A 196 10.51 9.21 -14.47
N GLY A 197 9.49 9.99 -14.11
CA GLY A 197 8.87 9.95 -12.79
C GLY A 197 9.45 10.98 -11.82
N SER A 198 8.84 11.07 -10.64
CA SER A 198 9.31 11.94 -9.55
C SER A 198 9.88 11.13 -8.37
N HIS A 199 9.47 9.88 -8.24
CA HIS A 199 9.84 8.99 -7.14
C HIS A 199 10.32 7.65 -7.68
N TYR A 200 10.95 6.84 -6.84
CA TYR A 200 11.27 5.44 -7.10
C TYR A 200 10.83 4.55 -5.94
N ILE A 201 10.57 3.28 -6.23
CA ILE A 201 10.20 2.28 -5.23
C ILE A 201 11.47 1.86 -4.47
N ALA A 202 11.64 2.39 -3.26
CA ALA A 202 12.78 2.09 -2.40
C ALA A 202 12.62 0.78 -1.61
N ALA A 203 11.38 0.47 -1.23
CA ALA A 203 11.00 -0.78 -0.58
C ALA A 203 9.53 -1.09 -0.86
N TYR A 204 9.19 -2.38 -0.82
CA TYR A 204 7.80 -2.85 -0.84
C TYR A 204 7.67 -4.19 -0.13
N VAL A 205 6.46 -4.47 0.34
CA VAL A 205 6.05 -5.80 0.83
C VAL A 205 4.75 -6.18 0.14
N THR A 206 4.73 -7.35 -0.49
CA THR A 206 3.52 -7.94 -1.06
C THR A 206 3.12 -9.21 -0.32
N GLY A 207 1.84 -9.55 -0.37
CA GLY A 207 1.27 -10.69 0.33
C GLY A 207 -0.24 -10.59 0.30
N ASN A 208 -0.90 -10.91 1.40
CA ASN A 208 -2.32 -10.63 1.59
C ASN A 208 -2.61 -10.46 3.08
N SER A 209 -3.72 -9.79 3.41
CA SER A 209 -4.11 -9.58 4.80
C SER A 209 -5.62 -9.66 4.97
N LEU A 210 -6.03 -10.11 6.15
CA LEU A 210 -7.38 -9.94 6.63
C LEU A 210 -7.42 -8.78 7.63
N TYR A 211 -8.47 -7.98 7.55
CA TYR A 211 -8.72 -6.93 8.53
C TYR A 211 -10.20 -6.81 8.90
N GLN A 212 -10.45 -6.26 10.08
CA GLN A 212 -11.77 -6.06 10.63
C GLN A 212 -11.77 -4.79 11.49
N VAL A 213 -12.80 -3.97 11.32
CA VAL A 213 -12.98 -2.74 12.11
C VAL A 213 -14.10 -2.95 13.13
N PHE A 214 -13.81 -2.63 14.39
CA PHE A 214 -14.77 -2.63 15.48
C PHE A 214 -15.10 -1.19 15.84
N VAL A 215 -16.38 -0.87 16.01
CA VAL A 215 -16.87 0.48 16.32
C VAL A 215 -17.38 0.50 17.76
N TYR A 216 -17.03 1.55 18.48
CA TYR A 216 -17.35 1.72 19.90
C TYR A 216 -17.85 3.13 20.20
N THR A 217 -18.67 3.22 21.25
CA THR A 217 -18.89 4.47 21.96
C THR A 217 -17.59 4.94 22.59
N GLN A 218 -17.44 6.25 22.78
CA GLN A 218 -16.27 6.83 23.43
C GLN A 218 -16.01 6.22 24.82
N GLN A 219 -17.07 5.99 25.61
CA GLN A 219 -16.95 5.43 26.95
C GLN A 219 -16.41 3.99 26.94
N ALA A 220 -16.96 3.12 26.09
CA ALA A 220 -16.49 1.74 25.96
C ALA A 220 -15.05 1.70 25.44
N TYR A 221 -14.76 2.51 24.42
CA TYR A 221 -13.43 2.62 23.82
C TYR A 221 -12.36 3.04 24.83
N LEU A 222 -12.60 4.10 25.61
CA LEU A 222 -11.63 4.58 26.61
C LEU A 222 -11.34 3.52 27.68
N ARG A 223 -12.38 2.79 28.13
CA ARG A 223 -12.22 1.70 29.09
C ARG A 223 -11.32 0.59 28.54
N ILE A 224 -11.55 0.18 27.29
CA ILE A 224 -10.76 -0.86 26.61
C ILE A 224 -9.32 -0.37 26.40
N LYS A 225 -9.16 0.85 25.87
CA LYS A 225 -7.85 1.48 25.61
C LYS A 225 -7.01 1.58 26.87
N GLU A 226 -7.60 2.03 27.98
CA GLU A 226 -6.91 2.14 29.27
C GLU A 226 -6.51 0.77 29.83
N ARG A 227 -7.41 -0.22 29.73
CA ARG A 227 -7.12 -1.59 30.16
C ARG A 227 -5.94 -2.20 29.40
N LEU A 228 -5.91 -2.01 28.08
CA LEU A 228 -4.83 -2.53 27.24
C LEU A 228 -3.52 -1.76 27.41
N LYS A 229 -3.56 -0.46 27.70
CA LYS A 229 -2.36 0.33 28.02
C LYS A 229 -1.72 -0.09 29.34
N THR A 230 -2.54 -0.33 30.36
CA THR A 230 -2.05 -0.60 31.73
C THR A 230 -1.55 -2.04 31.93
N ARG A 231 -2.14 -3.02 31.24
CA ARG A 231 -1.74 -4.43 31.34
C ARG A 231 -0.96 -4.94 30.12
N GLY A 232 -1.07 -4.29 28.96
CA GLY A 232 -0.58 -4.87 27.72
C GLY A 232 -1.47 -6.00 27.19
N VAL A 233 -1.40 -6.27 25.89
CA VAL A 233 -2.21 -7.31 25.23
C VAL A 233 -1.86 -8.71 25.74
N ALA A 234 -0.59 -8.95 26.06
CA ALA A 234 -0.07 -10.25 26.49
C ALA A 234 -0.56 -10.67 27.89
N ASP A 235 -0.92 -9.71 28.75
CA ASP A 235 -1.40 -9.98 30.11
C ASP A 235 -2.94 -10.11 30.18
N LEU A 236 -3.64 -9.91 29.06
CA LEU A 236 -5.07 -10.19 29.00
C LEU A 236 -5.32 -11.64 28.57
N SER A 237 -6.24 -12.30 29.27
CA SER A 237 -6.70 -13.62 28.82
C SER A 237 -7.41 -13.52 27.47
N ASN A 238 -7.33 -14.57 26.64
CA ASN A 238 -8.07 -14.63 25.36
C ASN A 238 -9.57 -14.43 25.55
N ILE A 239 -10.13 -14.82 26.70
CA ILE A 239 -11.54 -14.63 27.04
C ILE A 239 -11.84 -13.15 27.29
N GLU A 240 -11.02 -12.47 28.09
CA GLU A 240 -11.18 -11.03 28.37
C GLU A 240 -11.06 -10.22 27.07
N LEU A 241 -10.06 -10.54 26.24
CA LEU A 241 -9.88 -9.90 24.95
C LEU A 241 -11.08 -10.17 24.02
N SER A 242 -11.52 -11.42 23.87
CA SER A 242 -12.68 -11.77 23.04
C SER A 242 -13.96 -11.04 23.48
N ASN A 243 -14.15 -10.87 24.80
CA ASN A 243 -15.29 -10.14 25.34
C ASN A 243 -15.29 -8.66 24.94
N TYR A 244 -14.15 -7.96 24.98
CA TYR A 244 -14.09 -6.56 24.55
C TYR A 244 -14.43 -6.36 23.07
N PHE A 245 -14.25 -7.39 22.25
CA PHE A 245 -14.51 -7.39 20.81
C PHE A 245 -15.74 -8.21 20.44
N SER A 246 -16.70 -8.26 21.35
CA SER A 246 -18.01 -8.90 21.19
C SER A 246 -19.13 -7.85 21.04
N PRO A 247 -20.34 -8.25 20.61
CA PRO A 247 -21.51 -7.38 20.57
C PRO A 247 -21.93 -6.78 21.91
N TRP A 248 -21.38 -7.26 23.03
CA TRP A 248 -21.66 -6.70 24.36
C TRP A 248 -20.97 -5.35 24.60
N TYR A 249 -19.89 -5.06 23.87
CA TYR A 249 -19.11 -3.83 24.01
C TYR A 249 -19.07 -3.01 22.72
N ALA A 250 -18.98 -3.67 21.56
CA ALA A 250 -18.93 -2.98 20.28
C ALA A 250 -20.34 -2.56 19.84
N GLU A 251 -20.49 -1.30 19.41
CA GLU A 251 -21.72 -0.82 18.78
C GLU A 251 -21.92 -1.47 17.42
N HIS A 252 -20.82 -1.73 16.71
CA HIS A 252 -20.84 -2.39 15.43
C HIS A 252 -19.55 -3.19 15.20
N MET A 253 -19.74 -4.39 14.64
CA MET A 253 -18.67 -5.26 14.22
C MET A 253 -18.65 -5.26 12.70
N GLY A 254 -17.55 -4.76 12.12
CA GLY A 254 -17.37 -4.78 10.68
C GLY A 254 -17.25 -6.20 10.13
N SER A 255 -17.55 -6.35 8.84
CA SER A 255 -17.22 -7.56 8.10
C SER A 255 -15.70 -7.74 8.04
N ILE A 256 -15.27 -9.00 8.06
CA ILE A 256 -13.88 -9.34 7.76
C ILE A 256 -13.65 -9.08 6.26
N GLN A 257 -12.59 -8.36 5.94
CA GLN A 257 -12.22 -8.00 4.57
C GLN A 257 -10.82 -8.52 4.25
N ALA A 258 -10.58 -8.90 3.00
CA ALA A 258 -9.25 -9.21 2.49
C ALA A 258 -8.67 -8.01 1.73
N ALA A 259 -7.43 -7.60 1.96
CA ALA A 259 -6.82 -6.46 1.26
C ALA A 259 -6.79 -6.63 -0.28
N SER A 260 -6.75 -7.89 -0.75
CA SER A 260 -6.89 -8.27 -2.15
C SER A 260 -8.33 -8.23 -2.69
N GLY A 261 -9.34 -8.31 -1.84
CA GLY A 261 -10.74 -8.56 -2.20
C GLY A 261 -11.06 -10.02 -2.49
N ASN A 262 -10.20 -10.96 -2.09
CA ASN A 262 -10.42 -12.39 -2.27
C ASN A 262 -11.59 -12.90 -1.41
N ARG A 263 -12.77 -13.01 -2.04
CA ARG A 263 -14.02 -13.42 -1.38
C ARG A 263 -13.98 -14.85 -0.83
N THR A 264 -13.14 -15.72 -1.38
CA THR A 264 -12.99 -17.10 -0.88
C THR A 264 -12.33 -17.08 0.50
N VAL A 265 -11.30 -16.25 0.68
CA VAL A 265 -10.64 -16.08 1.99
C VAL A 265 -11.58 -15.39 2.98
N GLU A 266 -12.34 -14.38 2.53
CA GLU A 266 -13.36 -13.73 3.38
C GLU A 266 -14.45 -14.71 3.83
N ALA A 267 -14.95 -15.55 2.93
CA ALA A 267 -15.95 -16.58 3.24
C ALA A 267 -15.39 -17.61 4.24
N TRP A 268 -14.16 -18.08 4.03
CA TRP A 268 -13.46 -18.95 4.98
C TRP A 268 -13.37 -18.30 6.36
N ALA A 269 -13.01 -17.02 6.42
CA ALA A 269 -12.87 -16.29 7.68
C ALA A 269 -14.21 -16.16 8.40
N VAL A 270 -15.28 -15.82 7.69
CA VAL A 270 -16.63 -15.73 8.26
C VAL A 270 -17.10 -17.07 8.83
N GLU A 271 -16.80 -18.18 8.16
CA GLU A 271 -17.22 -19.51 8.60
C GLU A 271 -16.38 -20.02 9.79
N ARG A 272 -15.04 -19.98 9.67
CA ARG A 272 -14.12 -20.57 10.66
C ARG A 272 -13.90 -19.69 11.88
N LEU A 273 -13.99 -18.38 11.73
CA LEU A 273 -13.77 -17.41 12.81
C LEU A 273 -15.07 -17.01 13.52
N ARG A 274 -16.14 -17.77 13.30
CA ARG A 274 -17.42 -17.59 13.97
C ARG A 274 -17.34 -17.99 15.44
N ASN A 275 -17.80 -17.11 16.32
CA ASN A 275 -18.10 -17.38 17.71
C ASN A 275 -19.60 -17.64 17.85
N GLN A 276 -19.96 -18.73 18.52
CA GLN A 276 -21.35 -19.11 18.77
C GLN A 276 -21.73 -18.76 20.21
N TYR A 277 -22.73 -17.91 20.36
CA TYR A 277 -23.43 -17.69 21.61
C TYR A 277 -24.81 -18.35 21.53
N TYR A 278 -25.47 -18.49 22.67
CA TYR A 278 -26.75 -19.21 22.77
C TYR A 278 -27.85 -18.65 21.84
N ILE A 279 -27.86 -17.32 21.61
CA ILE A 279 -28.92 -16.61 20.85
C ILE A 279 -28.42 -15.89 19.59
N PHE A 280 -27.11 -15.81 19.38
CA PHE A 280 -26.54 -15.17 18.19
C PHE A 280 -25.13 -15.68 17.91
N SER A 281 -24.59 -15.30 16.77
CA SER A 281 -23.21 -15.60 16.41
C SER A 281 -22.59 -14.45 15.66
N TYR A 282 -21.28 -14.28 15.77
CA TYR A 282 -20.53 -13.25 15.05
C TYR A 282 -19.16 -13.78 14.64
N ALA A 283 -18.61 -13.25 13.55
CA ALA A 283 -17.23 -13.55 13.13
C ALA A 283 -16.27 -12.52 13.75
N SER A 284 -15.12 -12.99 14.24
CA SER A 284 -14.10 -12.10 14.80
C SER A 284 -12.70 -12.57 14.44
N LEU A 285 -11.89 -11.68 13.85
CA LEU A 285 -10.48 -11.95 13.58
C LEU A 285 -9.68 -12.25 14.84
N LEU A 286 -10.14 -11.81 16.02
CA LEU A 286 -9.48 -12.15 17.28
C LEU A 286 -9.51 -13.62 17.63
N LYS A 287 -10.35 -14.44 16.98
CA LYS A 287 -10.28 -15.89 17.16
C LYS A 287 -8.95 -16.48 16.66
N LEU A 288 -8.25 -15.78 15.76
CA LEU A 288 -6.91 -16.16 15.32
C LEU A 288 -5.85 -15.90 16.41
N HIS A 289 -6.12 -15.01 17.36
CA HIS A 289 -5.19 -14.68 18.42
C HIS A 289 -5.01 -15.88 19.36
N GLY A 290 -3.82 -16.49 19.33
CA GLY A 290 -3.50 -17.66 20.14
C GLY A 290 -3.97 -19.00 19.58
N ASP A 291 -4.53 -19.06 18.36
CA ASP A 291 -4.93 -20.31 17.69
C ASP A 291 -3.98 -20.64 16.53
N ALA A 292 -2.96 -21.45 16.82
CA ALA A 292 -1.95 -21.85 15.84
C ALA A 292 -2.51 -22.71 14.69
N MET A 293 -3.61 -23.44 14.92
CA MET A 293 -4.22 -24.30 13.90
C MET A 293 -5.00 -23.46 12.88
N LEU A 294 -5.76 -22.46 13.34
CA LEU A 294 -6.43 -21.52 12.46
C LEU A 294 -5.42 -20.65 11.70
N LEU A 295 -4.35 -20.20 12.36
CA LEU A 295 -3.27 -19.45 11.70
C LEU A 295 -2.58 -20.28 10.61
N LYS A 296 -2.32 -21.57 10.83
CA LYS A 296 -1.74 -22.46 9.82
C LYS A 296 -2.66 -22.66 8.62
N GLN A 297 -3.97 -22.77 8.84
CA GLN A 297 -4.95 -22.82 7.74
C GLN A 297 -4.97 -21.52 6.95
N LEU A 298 -4.96 -20.38 7.65
CA LEU A 298 -4.93 -19.06 7.03
C LEU A 298 -3.64 -18.80 6.23
N ASP A 299 -2.49 -19.29 6.71
CA ASP A 299 -1.21 -19.18 5.99
C ASP A 299 -1.28 -19.75 4.57
N GLY A 300 -1.97 -20.88 4.39
CA GLY A 300 -2.16 -21.49 3.07
C GLY A 300 -3.11 -20.71 2.15
N LEU A 301 -3.95 -19.84 2.70
CA LEU A 301 -4.98 -19.10 1.96
C LEU A 301 -4.54 -17.68 1.57
N LEU A 302 -3.66 -17.05 2.35
CA LEU A 302 -3.21 -15.69 2.09
C LEU A 302 -2.08 -15.68 1.05
N GLU A 303 -2.43 -15.70 -0.23
CA GLU A 303 -1.49 -15.70 -1.35
C GLU A 303 -0.82 -14.33 -1.58
N ASN A 304 -0.04 -14.20 -2.66
CA ASN A 304 0.63 -12.94 -3.01
C ASN A 304 -0.26 -12.08 -3.92
N GLU A 305 -1.28 -11.45 -3.35
CA GLU A 305 -2.40 -10.82 -4.10
C GLU A 305 -2.57 -9.32 -3.82
N ALA A 306 -1.89 -8.76 -2.83
CA ALA A 306 -2.03 -7.38 -2.39
C ALA A 306 -0.68 -6.74 -2.06
N LEU A 307 -0.65 -5.41 -2.16
CA LEU A 307 0.46 -4.59 -1.67
C LEU A 307 0.17 -4.25 -0.21
N LEU A 308 1.07 -4.60 0.69
CA LEU A 308 0.90 -4.41 2.13
C LEU A 308 1.71 -3.23 2.65
N GLN A 309 2.87 -2.98 2.05
CA GLN A 309 3.75 -1.87 2.41
C GLN A 309 4.40 -1.30 1.16
N LEU A 310 4.62 0.02 1.14
CA LEU A 310 5.29 0.71 0.04
C LEU A 310 6.08 1.90 0.56
N GLN A 311 7.33 2.03 0.12
CA GLN A 311 8.14 3.21 0.33
C GLN A 311 8.56 3.80 -1.00
N LEU A 312 8.04 4.99 -1.31
CA LEU A 312 8.46 5.81 -2.44
C LEU A 312 9.40 6.91 -1.95
N LYS A 313 10.58 6.99 -2.57
CA LYS A 313 11.57 8.06 -2.34
C LYS A 313 11.70 8.93 -3.57
N THR A 314 11.98 10.21 -3.38
CA THR A 314 12.17 11.19 -4.45
C THR A 314 13.37 10.81 -5.31
N LEU A 315 13.30 11.14 -6.60
CA LEU A 315 14.47 11.06 -7.49
C LEU A 315 15.47 12.20 -7.26
N ALA A 316 15.24 13.11 -6.32
CA ALA A 316 16.14 14.24 -6.06
C ALA A 316 17.64 13.88 -5.91
N PRO A 317 18.04 12.75 -5.29
CA PRO A 317 19.45 12.37 -5.16
C PRO A 317 20.20 12.14 -6.48
N ILE A 318 19.49 11.95 -7.60
CA ILE A 318 20.11 11.75 -8.91
C ILE A 318 20.72 13.05 -9.46
N PHE A 319 20.18 14.21 -9.07
CA PHE A 319 20.72 15.51 -9.44
C PHE A 319 21.97 15.79 -8.63
N LYS A 320 23.14 15.78 -9.28
CA LYS A 320 24.44 16.01 -8.63
C LYS A 320 24.67 17.48 -8.28
N ASP A 321 24.11 18.39 -9.07
CA ASP A 321 24.09 19.82 -8.80
C ASP A 321 23.12 20.15 -7.66
N PRO A 322 23.58 20.79 -6.56
CA PRO A 322 22.71 21.11 -5.42
C PRO A 322 21.57 22.07 -5.75
N GLN A 323 21.78 23.07 -6.61
CA GLN A 323 20.76 24.05 -6.97
C GLN A 323 19.66 23.40 -7.81
N ARG A 324 20.01 22.54 -8.77
CA ARG A 324 19.04 21.76 -9.54
C ARG A 324 18.25 20.80 -8.65
N ARG A 325 18.93 20.15 -7.69
CA ARG A 325 18.28 19.26 -6.73
C ARG A 325 17.24 20.00 -5.87
N GLU A 326 17.62 21.14 -5.32
CA GLU A 326 16.72 21.99 -4.53
C GLU A 326 15.55 22.48 -5.37
N TRP A 327 15.80 22.91 -6.61
CA TRP A 327 14.75 23.34 -7.54
C TRP A 327 13.76 22.21 -7.87
N PHE A 328 14.27 21.00 -8.14
CA PHE A 328 13.43 19.82 -8.37
C PHE A 328 12.53 19.52 -7.16
N LEU A 329 13.10 19.58 -5.95
CA LEU A 329 12.36 19.39 -4.71
C LEU A 329 11.31 20.47 -4.48
N GLU A 330 11.65 21.74 -4.69
CA GLU A 330 10.73 22.87 -4.53
C GLU A 330 9.50 22.71 -5.44
N VAL A 331 9.72 22.35 -6.71
CA VAL A 331 8.63 22.08 -7.66
C VAL A 331 7.75 20.94 -7.14
N ILE A 332 8.33 19.81 -6.74
CA ILE A 332 7.58 18.66 -6.18
C ILE A 332 6.76 19.06 -4.95
N ASP A 333 7.36 19.79 -4.02
CA ASP A 333 6.69 20.23 -2.78
C ASP A 333 5.51 21.15 -3.10
N ASN A 334 5.65 22.03 -4.09
CA ASN A 334 4.56 22.89 -4.57
C ASN A 334 3.42 22.07 -5.21
N TYR A 335 3.74 21.03 -5.98
CA TYR A 335 2.73 20.12 -6.54
C TYR A 335 1.99 19.34 -5.45
N PHE A 336 2.69 18.87 -4.41
CA PHE A 336 2.05 18.21 -3.28
C PHE A 336 1.13 19.14 -2.51
N LYS A 337 1.58 20.36 -2.18
CA LYS A 337 0.75 21.36 -1.50
C LYS A 337 -0.51 21.69 -2.30
N LEU A 338 -0.37 21.88 -3.61
CA LEU A 338 -1.52 22.12 -4.49
C LEU A 338 -2.52 20.95 -4.45
N TRP A 339 -2.01 19.71 -4.47
CA TRP A 339 -2.84 18.52 -4.34
C TRP A 339 -3.55 18.44 -2.98
N GLU A 340 -2.85 18.73 -1.88
CA GLU A 340 -3.41 18.67 -0.53
C GLU A 340 -4.51 19.70 -0.25
N VAL A 341 -4.47 20.84 -0.95
CA VAL A 341 -5.47 21.91 -0.89
C VAL A 341 -6.69 21.62 -1.78
N ASN A 342 -6.51 20.94 -2.91
CA ASN A 342 -7.58 20.65 -3.87
C ASN A 342 -8.42 19.41 -3.51
N MET A 343 -8.01 18.64 -2.50
CA MET A 343 -8.65 17.42 -2.00
C MET A 343 -9.09 17.62 -0.55
#